data_AF-A0A0G4G2I6-F1
#
_entry.id   AF-A0A0G4G2I6-F1
#
_cell.length_a   1.000
_cell.length_b   1.000
_cell.length_c   1.000
_cell.angle_alpha   90.00
_cell.angle_beta   90.00
_cell.angle_gamma   90.00
#
_symmetry.space_group_name_H-M   'P 1'
#
loop_
_entity.id
_entity.type
_entity.pdbx_description
1 polymer ?
#
loop_
_entity_poly.entity_id
_entity_poly.type
_entity_poly.pdbx_seq_one_letter_code
_entity_poly.pdbx_strand_id
1 'polypeptide(L)'
;MTAREAAASMADGPTPGDTTPTLVVIEKVLNWTTFARFGGSFFAGICEMVTFYPLDTVGKRLMFDSTKRAFRIDEKMRQMREAIFLHGRAAVQWSEPVSVIRSFYAGFLWAGVYKVSQRTWQFGSQPIFRELIDHSWPDVFHARFGHRLGDVLLSATAGALMGVGEIIFVPFNMLKIKSQMYNQDGPVLSLLSSGRIRMPDLWTGWTWTMARNVPGSFALFGGQEVARHWLFKQHDTSVVQHFAASMFGATCSILVASPFDVIKTRVQGEHFGQSKSGFVVARELVRNEGFLALLKGVTPKMLVIGPKLAYGMGLAQLLSAKLLGREGNR
;
A
#
# COMPACT_ATOMS: atom_id res chain seq x y z
N MET A 1 24.72 -28.07 48.54
CA MET A 1 24.91 -26.94 47.62
C MET A 1 24.17 -25.75 48.19
N THR A 2 24.90 -24.81 48.77
CA THR A 2 24.36 -23.69 49.58
C THR A 2 24.02 -22.49 48.70
N ALA A 3 23.09 -21.62 49.13
CA ALA A 3 22.59 -20.45 48.39
C ALA A 3 23.64 -19.48 47.80
N ARG A 4 24.92 -19.59 48.21
CA ARG A 4 26.05 -18.91 47.57
C ARG A 4 26.45 -19.48 46.20
N GLU A 5 26.25 -20.77 45.94
CA GLU A 5 26.55 -21.40 44.64
C GLU A 5 25.48 -21.05 43.59
N ALA A 6 24.23 -20.86 44.01
CA ALA A 6 23.16 -20.37 43.14
C ALA A 6 23.36 -18.89 42.76
N ALA A 7 23.90 -18.06 43.66
CA ALA A 7 24.21 -16.66 43.37
C ALA A 7 25.44 -16.49 42.46
N ALA A 8 26.42 -17.40 42.53
CA ALA A 8 27.57 -17.40 41.62
C ALA A 8 27.18 -17.74 40.18
N SER A 9 26.19 -18.62 39.98
CA SER A 9 25.63 -18.95 38.65
C SER A 9 24.83 -17.80 38.01
N MET A 10 24.43 -16.78 38.77
CA MET A 10 23.71 -15.60 38.24
C MET A 10 24.62 -14.39 38.00
N ALA A 11 25.91 -14.51 38.33
CA ALA A 11 26.91 -13.46 38.14
C ALA A 11 27.66 -13.57 36.80
N ASP A 12 27.55 -14.71 36.11
CA ASP A 12 27.96 -14.82 34.72
C ASP A 12 26.90 -14.13 33.85
N GLY A 13 27.21 -12.90 33.43
CA GLY A 13 26.46 -12.23 32.38
C GLY A 13 26.45 -13.08 31.11
N PRO A 14 25.46 -12.89 30.22
CA PRO A 14 25.35 -13.67 29.00
C PRO A 14 26.66 -13.57 28.20
N THR A 15 27.26 -14.72 27.91
CA THR A 15 28.40 -14.84 27.00
C THR A 15 28.02 -14.21 25.65
N PRO A 16 28.92 -13.45 25.00
CA PRO A 16 28.65 -12.77 23.73
C PRO A 16 28.51 -13.80 22.62
N GLY A 17 27.29 -14.32 22.47
CA GLY A 17 26.96 -15.43 21.58
C GLY A 17 25.57 -16.03 21.79
N ASP A 18 24.93 -15.78 22.94
CA ASP A 18 23.68 -16.43 23.34
C ASP A 18 22.47 -15.48 23.47
N THR A 19 22.41 -14.44 22.63
CA THR A 19 21.14 -13.69 22.46
C THR A 19 20.19 -14.53 21.61
N THR A 20 19.11 -15.00 22.21
CA THR A 20 18.03 -15.71 21.51
C THR A 20 17.60 -14.87 20.30
N PRO A 21 17.43 -15.45 19.09
CA PRO A 21 17.12 -14.68 17.88
C PRO A 21 15.89 -13.77 18.02
N THR A 22 14.96 -14.11 18.92
CA THR A 22 13.81 -13.30 19.32
C THR A 22 14.17 -11.99 20.01
N LEU A 23 15.18 -11.95 20.88
CA LEU A 23 15.59 -10.73 21.59
C LEU A 23 16.25 -9.71 20.65
N VAL A 24 17.07 -10.18 19.71
CA VAL A 24 17.70 -9.35 18.66
C VAL A 24 16.64 -8.73 17.75
N VAL A 25 15.59 -9.49 17.41
CA VAL A 25 14.46 -8.99 16.63
C VAL A 25 13.69 -7.91 17.40
N ILE A 26 13.42 -8.14 18.70
CA ILE A 26 12.69 -7.18 19.53
C ILE A 26 13.48 -5.87 19.68
N GLU A 27 14.77 -5.93 19.94
CA GLU A 27 15.63 -4.75 20.12
C GLU A 27 15.75 -3.93 18.82
N LYS A 28 15.86 -4.58 17.65
CA LYS A 28 15.84 -3.90 16.35
C LYS A 28 14.47 -3.31 16.01
N VAL A 29 13.37 -3.97 16.37
CA VAL A 29 12.01 -3.47 16.15
C VAL A 29 11.69 -2.30 17.08
N LEU A 30 12.25 -2.28 18.29
CA LEU A 30 12.00 -1.25 19.30
C LEU A 30 13.08 -0.15 19.36
N ASN A 31 13.85 0.05 18.29
CA ASN A 31 14.88 1.09 18.24
C ASN A 31 14.36 2.43 17.68
N TRP A 32 15.09 3.53 17.95
CA TRP A 32 14.73 4.86 17.46
C TRP A 32 14.68 4.92 15.92
N THR A 33 15.54 4.17 15.24
CA THR A 33 15.55 4.15 13.78
C THR A 33 14.22 3.63 13.21
N THR A 34 13.66 2.58 13.82
CA THR A 34 12.33 2.05 13.50
C THR A 34 11.25 3.07 13.84
N PHE A 35 11.33 3.72 15.00
CA PHE A 35 10.39 4.79 15.34
C PHE A 35 10.40 5.94 14.32
N ALA A 36 11.59 6.41 13.90
CA ALA A 36 11.75 7.47 12.90
C ALA A 36 11.27 7.04 11.49
N ARG A 37 11.47 5.76 11.12
CA ARG A 37 10.95 5.18 9.88
C ARG A 37 9.42 5.16 9.86
N PHE A 38 8.80 4.62 10.91
CA PHE A 38 7.34 4.56 11.04
C PHE A 38 6.72 5.95 11.18
N GLY A 39 7.33 6.83 11.99
CA GLY A 39 6.88 8.21 12.17
C GLY A 39 6.94 9.01 10.87
N GLY A 40 8.07 9.00 10.17
CA GLY A 40 8.21 9.66 8.87
C GLY A 40 7.23 9.13 7.82
N SER A 41 7.03 7.81 7.79
CA SER A 41 6.07 7.14 6.92
C SER A 41 4.61 7.51 7.24
N PHE A 42 4.26 7.65 8.51
CA PHE A 42 2.94 8.07 8.96
C PHE A 42 2.62 9.50 8.52
N PHE A 43 3.52 10.45 8.77
CA PHE A 43 3.33 11.83 8.32
C PHE A 43 3.28 11.94 6.79
N ALA A 44 4.14 11.21 6.09
CA ALA A 44 4.08 11.13 4.63
C ALA A 44 2.76 10.55 4.13
N GLY A 45 2.23 9.52 4.79
CA GLY A 45 0.92 8.95 4.52
C GLY A 45 -0.21 9.95 4.70
N ILE A 46 -0.18 10.77 5.76
CA ILE A 46 -1.15 11.86 5.97
C ILE A 46 -1.06 12.89 4.86
N CYS A 47 0.15 13.36 4.53
CA CYS A 47 0.35 14.33 3.46
C CYS A 47 -0.11 13.80 2.10
N GLU A 48 0.26 12.56 1.74
CA GLU A 48 -0.21 11.91 0.51
C GLU A 48 -1.74 11.84 0.49
N MET A 49 -2.35 11.48 1.61
CA MET A 49 -3.80 11.43 1.75
C MET A 49 -4.40 12.80 1.46
N VAL A 50 -4.00 13.85 2.20
CA VAL A 50 -4.55 15.21 2.04
C VAL A 50 -4.37 15.73 0.62
N THR A 51 -3.20 15.53 0.00
CA THR A 51 -2.91 16.01 -1.35
C THR A 51 -3.71 15.28 -2.43
N PHE A 52 -3.82 13.95 -2.36
CA PHE A 52 -4.38 13.14 -3.44
C PHE A 52 -5.80 12.62 -3.17
N TYR A 53 -6.40 12.89 -2.00
CA TYR A 53 -7.78 12.47 -1.73
C TYR A 53 -8.80 13.04 -2.72
N PRO A 54 -8.75 14.33 -3.08
CA PRO A 54 -9.68 14.88 -4.07
C PRO A 54 -9.57 14.16 -5.41
N LEU A 55 -8.34 13.85 -5.85
CA LEU A 55 -8.07 13.09 -7.08
C LEU A 55 -8.61 11.66 -7.00
N ASP A 56 -8.47 10.99 -5.85
CA ASP A 56 -9.05 9.66 -5.62
C ASP A 56 -10.59 9.69 -5.68
N THR A 57 -11.21 10.72 -5.11
CA THR A 57 -12.67 10.88 -5.10
C THR A 57 -13.19 11.13 -6.52
N VAL A 58 -12.54 12.03 -7.27
CA VAL A 58 -12.86 12.29 -8.68
C VAL A 58 -12.68 11.03 -9.53
N GLY A 59 -11.54 10.36 -9.42
CA GLY A 59 -11.26 9.14 -10.19
C GLY A 59 -12.32 8.06 -9.97
N LYS A 60 -12.78 7.88 -8.72
CA LYS A 60 -13.87 6.95 -8.42
C LYS A 60 -15.20 7.37 -9.01
N ARG A 61 -15.56 8.65 -8.91
CA ARG A 61 -16.81 9.18 -9.48
C ARG A 61 -16.86 8.94 -10.99
N LEU A 62 -15.75 9.19 -11.68
CA LEU A 62 -15.61 8.92 -13.12
C LEU A 62 -15.67 7.44 -13.48
N MET A 63 -15.28 6.53 -12.59
CA MET A 63 -15.39 5.08 -12.82
C MET A 63 -16.82 4.55 -12.64
N PHE A 64 -17.59 5.12 -11.70
CA PHE A 64 -18.97 4.70 -11.46
C PHE A 64 -19.98 5.28 -12.47
N ASP A 65 -19.67 6.42 -13.11
CA ASP A 65 -20.52 7.05 -14.12
C ASP A 65 -20.31 6.49 -15.54
N SER A 66 -20.14 5.17 -15.66
CA SER A 66 -19.86 4.49 -16.94
C SER A 66 -21.13 4.14 -17.74
N THR A 67 -22.13 5.03 -17.72
CA THR A 67 -23.34 4.88 -18.55
C THR A 67 -23.25 5.80 -19.78
N LYS A 68 -22.80 5.18 -20.88
CA LYS A 68 -23.00 5.53 -22.31
C LYS A 68 -21.82 6.14 -23.08
N ARG A 69 -21.62 5.54 -24.26
CA ARG A 69 -20.78 5.95 -25.40
C ARG A 69 -21.00 7.44 -25.73
N ALA A 70 -20.08 8.31 -25.33
CA ALA A 70 -20.00 9.67 -25.84
C ALA A 70 -18.92 9.75 -26.93
N PHE A 71 -19.32 10.07 -28.16
CA PHE A 71 -18.46 10.12 -29.36
C PHE A 71 -17.79 11.50 -29.57
N ARG A 72 -18.16 12.52 -28.79
CA ARG A 72 -17.65 13.91 -28.88
C ARG A 72 -16.90 14.34 -27.61
N ILE A 73 -15.75 14.99 -27.79
CA ILE A 73 -14.87 15.49 -26.70
C ILE A 73 -15.60 16.47 -25.79
N ASP A 74 -16.43 17.36 -26.34
CA ASP A 74 -17.17 18.37 -25.58
C ASP A 74 -18.24 17.76 -24.66
N GLU A 75 -18.95 16.75 -25.16
CA GLU A 75 -19.96 16.00 -24.40
C GLU A 75 -19.30 15.21 -23.26
N LYS A 76 -18.13 14.63 -23.53
CA LYS A 76 -17.31 13.92 -22.55
C LYS A 76 -16.78 14.86 -21.47
N MET A 77 -16.40 16.09 -21.82
CA MET A 77 -15.97 17.12 -20.87
C MET A 77 -17.13 17.62 -20.01
N ARG A 78 -18.34 17.77 -20.58
CA ARG A 78 -19.55 18.14 -19.83
C ARG A 78 -19.97 17.03 -18.86
N GLN A 79 -20.02 15.78 -19.31
CA GLN A 79 -20.29 14.61 -18.47
C GLN A 79 -19.22 14.42 -17.40
N MET A 80 -17.94 14.62 -17.72
CA MET A 80 -16.85 14.58 -16.74
C MET A 80 -17.03 15.68 -15.68
N ARG A 81 -17.43 16.89 -16.07
CA ARG A 81 -17.75 17.98 -15.15
C ARG A 81 -18.97 17.61 -14.27
N GLU A 82 -20.02 17.08 -14.85
CA GLU A 82 -21.22 16.65 -14.13
C GLU A 82 -20.94 15.48 -13.15
N ALA A 83 -20.15 14.49 -13.55
CA ALA A 83 -19.69 13.35 -12.74
C ALA A 83 -18.78 13.78 -11.58
N ILE A 84 -17.87 14.72 -11.83
CA ILE A 84 -16.99 15.30 -10.81
C ILE A 84 -17.80 16.02 -9.73
N PHE A 85 -18.94 16.64 -10.09
CA PHE A 85 -19.72 17.52 -9.23
C PHE A 85 -21.16 17.04 -8.92
N LEU A 86 -21.45 15.73 -9.06
CA LEU A 86 -22.80 15.12 -9.16
C LEU A 86 -23.97 15.82 -8.41
N HIS A 87 -25.01 16.20 -9.17
CA HIS A 87 -26.40 16.28 -8.68
C HIS A 87 -26.86 14.88 -8.26
N GLY A 88 -27.01 14.62 -6.96
CA GLY A 88 -27.51 13.32 -6.50
C GLY A 88 -27.65 13.11 -5.00
N ARG A 89 -27.01 13.93 -4.16
CA ARG A 89 -27.37 14.07 -2.74
C ARG A 89 -27.17 15.53 -2.33
N ALA A 90 -28.29 16.25 -2.25
CA ALA A 90 -28.42 17.69 -2.09
C ALA A 90 -27.83 18.50 -3.26
N ALA A 91 -28.61 19.41 -3.81
CA ALA A 91 -28.09 20.49 -4.63
C ALA A 91 -27.04 21.24 -3.79
N VAL A 92 -25.76 20.96 -4.01
CA VAL A 92 -24.69 21.77 -3.42
C VAL A 92 -24.72 23.09 -4.17
N GLN A 93 -25.45 24.03 -3.58
CA GLN A 93 -25.59 25.38 -4.09
C GLN A 93 -24.20 26.02 -4.05
N TRP A 94 -23.72 26.56 -5.18
CA TRP A 94 -22.39 27.19 -5.31
C TRP A 94 -22.14 28.32 -4.31
N SER A 95 -23.16 28.72 -3.54
CA SER A 95 -23.09 29.68 -2.46
C SER A 95 -22.37 29.19 -1.19
N GLU A 96 -22.07 27.90 -1.04
CA GLU A 96 -21.38 27.36 0.15
C GLU A 96 -20.09 26.57 -0.18
N PRO A 97 -18.90 27.21 -0.14
CA PRO A 97 -17.62 26.53 -0.40
C PRO A 97 -17.32 25.37 0.56
N VAL A 98 -17.82 25.46 1.80
CA VAL A 98 -17.56 24.47 2.86
C VAL A 98 -18.29 23.16 2.61
N SER A 99 -19.51 23.20 2.07
CA SER A 99 -20.30 21.99 1.78
C SER A 99 -19.75 21.25 0.56
N VAL A 100 -19.26 21.98 -0.46
CA VAL A 100 -18.49 21.43 -1.59
C VAL A 100 -17.25 20.70 -1.09
N ILE A 101 -16.43 21.35 -0.26
CA ILE A 101 -15.23 20.74 0.32
C ILE A 101 -15.60 19.51 1.15
N ARG A 102 -16.59 19.61 2.05
CA ARG A 102 -17.04 18.49 2.88
C ARG A 102 -17.53 17.29 2.07
N SER A 103 -18.14 17.52 0.89
CA SER A 103 -18.57 16.45 -0.02
C SER A 103 -17.42 15.60 -0.56
N PHE A 104 -16.23 16.20 -0.72
CA PHE A 104 -15.04 15.47 -1.15
C PHE A 104 -14.44 14.61 -0.03
N TYR A 105 -14.84 14.82 1.23
CA TYR A 105 -14.36 14.15 2.45
C TYR A 105 -15.41 13.20 3.08
N ALA A 106 -16.51 12.89 2.40
CA ALA A 106 -17.43 11.83 2.84
C ALA A 106 -16.70 10.46 2.89
N GLY A 107 -16.84 9.72 4.00
CA GLY A 107 -16.14 8.45 4.24
C GLY A 107 -14.62 8.58 4.49
N PHE A 108 -14.13 9.81 4.70
CA PHE A 108 -12.71 10.12 4.88
C PHE A 108 -12.08 9.44 6.09
N LEU A 109 -12.82 9.24 7.19
CA LEU A 109 -12.24 8.70 8.41
C LEU A 109 -11.70 7.26 8.20
N TRP A 110 -12.56 6.33 7.77
CA TRP A 110 -12.13 4.95 7.53
C TRP A 110 -11.22 4.82 6.31
N ALA A 111 -11.42 5.65 5.27
CA ALA A 111 -10.52 5.67 4.13
C ALA A 111 -9.13 6.20 4.49
N GLY A 112 -9.06 7.19 5.38
CA GLY A 112 -7.85 7.81 5.89
C GLY A 112 -7.11 6.87 6.83
N VAL A 113 -7.79 6.31 7.83
CA VAL A 113 -7.23 5.28 8.73
C VAL A 113 -6.64 4.13 7.92
N TYR A 114 -7.40 3.54 7.02
CA TYR A 114 -6.90 2.46 6.17
C TYR A 114 -5.66 2.88 5.35
N LYS A 115 -5.72 4.00 4.63
CA LYS A 115 -4.61 4.43 3.76
C LYS A 115 -3.36 4.79 4.54
N VAL A 116 -3.49 5.59 5.61
CA VAL A 116 -2.35 6.03 6.41
C VAL A 116 -1.71 4.83 7.08
N SER A 117 -2.48 3.96 7.72
CA SER A 117 -1.95 2.73 8.31
C SER A 117 -1.23 1.84 7.28
N GLN A 118 -1.81 1.69 6.08
CA GLN A 118 -1.19 0.95 5.00
C GLN A 118 0.13 1.58 4.54
N ARG A 119 0.21 2.92 4.40
CA ARG A 119 1.45 3.63 4.04
C ARG A 119 2.52 3.52 5.12
N THR A 120 2.13 3.71 6.37
CA THR A 120 3.02 3.57 7.53
C THR A 120 3.65 2.19 7.54
N TRP A 121 2.85 1.13 7.37
CA TRP A 121 3.35 -0.22 7.27
C TRP A 121 4.25 -0.42 6.07
N GLN A 122 3.81 0.00 4.89
CA GLN A 122 4.52 -0.24 3.64
C GLN A 122 5.92 0.36 3.63
N PHE A 123 6.05 1.62 4.09
CA PHE A 123 7.34 2.32 4.07
C PHE A 123 8.17 2.08 5.34
N GLY A 124 7.53 1.84 6.48
CA GLY A 124 8.21 1.58 7.74
C GLY A 124 8.77 0.16 7.86
N SER A 125 8.04 -0.85 7.38
CA SER A 125 8.40 -2.26 7.58
C SER A 125 9.36 -2.82 6.53
N GLN A 126 9.36 -2.30 5.30
CA GLN A 126 10.21 -2.86 4.25
C GLN A 126 11.72 -2.80 4.58
N PRO A 127 12.27 -1.70 5.12
CA PRO A 127 13.68 -1.67 5.54
C PRO A 127 13.99 -2.69 6.63
N ILE A 128 13.05 -2.92 7.56
CA ILE A 128 13.19 -3.91 8.63
C ILE A 128 13.24 -5.31 8.03
N PHE A 129 12.32 -5.66 7.13
CA PHE A 129 12.37 -6.96 6.46
C PHE A 129 13.65 -7.15 5.65
N ARG A 130 14.16 -6.09 5.00
CA ARG A 130 15.44 -6.13 4.30
C ARG A 130 16.60 -6.45 5.25
N GLU A 131 16.70 -5.72 6.36
CA GLU A 131 17.74 -5.93 7.38
C GLU A 131 17.62 -7.30 8.06
N LEU A 132 16.40 -7.79 8.29
CA LEU A 132 16.16 -9.12 8.84
C LEU A 132 16.62 -10.23 7.89
N ILE A 133 16.31 -10.11 6.59
CA ILE A 133 16.77 -11.08 5.58
C ILE A 133 18.30 -11.04 5.50
N ASP A 134 18.89 -9.86 5.40
CA ASP A 134 20.34 -9.69 5.27
C ASP A 134 21.09 -10.24 6.49
N HIS A 135 20.56 -10.03 7.70
CA HIS A 135 21.13 -10.59 8.93
C HIS A 135 20.94 -12.11 9.04
N SER A 136 19.80 -12.64 8.61
CA SER A 136 19.49 -14.08 8.75
C SER A 136 20.18 -14.92 7.67
N TRP A 137 20.43 -14.33 6.49
CA TRP A 137 21.11 -14.96 5.37
C TRP A 137 22.18 -14.02 4.77
N PRO A 138 23.27 -13.76 5.50
CA PRO A 138 24.31 -12.84 5.05
C PRO A 138 24.90 -13.27 3.71
N ASP A 139 25.08 -12.31 2.79
CA ASP A 139 25.72 -12.47 1.48
C ASP A 139 25.10 -13.51 0.53
N VAL A 140 24.03 -14.23 0.90
CA VAL A 140 23.43 -15.27 0.05
C VAL A 140 22.94 -14.68 -1.28
N PHE A 141 22.28 -13.52 -1.21
CA PHE A 141 21.78 -12.83 -2.39
C PHE A 141 22.93 -12.31 -3.27
N HIS A 142 23.95 -11.70 -2.67
CA HIS A 142 25.10 -11.12 -3.38
C HIS A 142 26.02 -12.19 -3.97
N ALA A 143 26.23 -13.30 -3.27
CA ALA A 143 27.01 -14.44 -3.75
C ALA A 143 26.33 -15.16 -4.92
N ARG A 144 25.00 -15.31 -4.88
CA ARG A 144 24.27 -16.08 -5.90
C ARG A 144 23.95 -15.31 -7.17
N PHE A 145 23.70 -14.00 -7.04
CA PHE A 145 23.18 -13.17 -8.13
C PHE A 145 24.11 -11.99 -8.48
N GLY A 146 25.22 -11.82 -7.75
CA GLY A 146 26.10 -10.66 -7.87
C GLY A 146 25.53 -9.44 -7.16
N HIS A 147 26.36 -8.41 -6.95
CA HIS A 147 26.02 -7.28 -6.09
C HIS A 147 24.73 -6.55 -6.50
N ARG A 148 24.60 -6.16 -7.78
CA ARG A 148 23.45 -5.36 -8.25
C ARG A 148 22.13 -6.13 -8.22
N LEU A 149 22.12 -7.35 -8.74
CA LEU A 149 20.90 -8.17 -8.79
C LEU A 149 20.57 -8.73 -7.40
N GLY A 150 21.58 -8.98 -6.55
CA GLY A 150 21.41 -9.31 -5.14
C GLY A 150 20.65 -8.24 -4.39
N ASP A 151 21.05 -6.97 -4.50
CA ASP A 151 20.36 -5.83 -3.85
C ASP A 151 18.90 -5.67 -4.32
N VAL A 152 18.65 -5.87 -5.61
CA VAL A 152 17.29 -5.86 -6.19
C VAL A 152 16.44 -6.98 -5.61
N LEU A 153 16.93 -8.22 -5.65
CA LEU A 153 16.18 -9.39 -5.21
C LEU A 153 15.95 -9.38 -3.71
N LEU A 154 16.93 -8.93 -2.93
CA LEU A 154 16.81 -8.72 -1.50
C LEU A 154 15.69 -7.72 -1.19
N SER A 155 15.68 -6.57 -1.88
CA SER A 155 14.65 -5.54 -1.70
C SER A 155 13.27 -5.96 -2.17
N ALA A 156 13.20 -6.68 -3.28
CA ALA A 156 11.97 -7.23 -3.81
C ALA A 156 11.39 -8.29 -2.86
N THR A 157 12.23 -9.16 -2.30
CA THR A 157 11.83 -10.19 -1.33
C THR A 157 11.34 -9.56 -0.02
N ALA A 158 12.04 -8.54 0.49
CA ALA A 158 11.58 -7.74 1.62
C ALA A 158 10.22 -7.08 1.33
N GLY A 159 10.04 -6.56 0.09
CA GLY A 159 8.77 -6.03 -0.38
C GLY A 159 7.64 -7.06 -0.42
N ALA A 160 7.93 -8.30 -0.83
CA ALA A 160 6.96 -9.40 -0.79
C ALA A 160 6.53 -9.73 0.64
N LEU A 161 7.47 -9.85 1.58
CA LEU A 161 7.17 -10.09 3.01
C LEU A 161 6.34 -8.96 3.61
N MET A 162 6.70 -7.70 3.31
CA MET A 162 5.89 -6.54 3.65
C MET A 162 4.46 -6.67 3.10
N GLY A 163 4.31 -7.18 1.87
CA GLY A 163 3.02 -7.43 1.22
C GLY A 163 2.18 -8.49 1.94
N VAL A 164 2.81 -9.50 2.54
CA VAL A 164 2.16 -10.47 3.45
C VAL A 164 1.66 -9.79 4.72
N GLY A 165 2.46 -8.89 5.29
CA GLY A 165 2.05 -8.12 6.47
C GLY A 165 0.80 -7.26 6.26
N GLU A 166 0.46 -6.91 5.01
CA GLU A 166 -0.74 -6.12 4.72
C GLU A 166 -2.06 -6.81 5.08
N ILE A 167 -2.06 -8.12 5.38
CA ILE A 167 -3.24 -8.86 5.87
C ILE A 167 -3.84 -8.20 7.12
N ILE A 168 -2.99 -7.62 7.97
CA ILE A 168 -3.39 -6.92 9.20
C ILE A 168 -4.36 -5.75 8.88
N PHE A 169 -4.26 -5.17 7.68
CA PHE A 169 -5.10 -4.03 7.26
C PHE A 169 -6.34 -4.41 6.45
N VAL A 170 -6.57 -5.71 6.18
CA VAL A 170 -7.78 -6.18 5.48
C VAL A 170 -9.06 -5.75 6.22
N PRO A 171 -9.15 -5.82 7.56
CA PRO A 171 -10.34 -5.34 8.27
C PRO A 171 -10.62 -3.86 8.03
N PHE A 172 -9.60 -3.00 8.07
CA PHE A 172 -9.75 -1.58 7.82
C PHE A 172 -10.21 -1.30 6.38
N ASN A 173 -9.75 -2.10 5.40
CA ASN A 173 -10.25 -2.01 4.04
C ASN A 173 -11.74 -2.37 3.96
N MET A 174 -12.15 -3.44 4.65
CA MET A 174 -13.54 -3.87 4.69
C MET A 174 -14.42 -2.82 5.37
N LEU A 175 -13.98 -2.23 6.49
CA LEU A 175 -14.70 -1.15 7.17
C LEU A 175 -14.87 0.08 6.28
N LYS A 176 -13.82 0.46 5.53
CA LYS A 176 -13.90 1.51 4.51
C LYS A 176 -14.93 1.20 3.44
N ILE A 177 -14.94 -0.01 2.88
CA ILE A 177 -15.90 -0.43 1.84
C ILE A 177 -17.33 -0.41 2.40
N LYS A 178 -17.55 -1.04 3.56
CA LYS A 178 -18.85 -1.07 4.23
C LYS A 178 -19.33 0.34 4.59
N SER A 179 -18.44 1.22 5.06
CA SER A 179 -18.79 2.62 5.36
C SER A 179 -19.21 3.41 4.13
N GLN A 180 -18.71 3.05 2.94
CA GLN A 180 -19.07 3.69 1.68
C GLN A 180 -20.40 3.14 1.13
N MET A 181 -20.73 1.88 1.43
CA MET A 181 -21.97 1.22 1.00
C MET A 181 -23.15 1.50 1.94
N TYR A 182 -22.97 1.35 3.25
CA TYR A 182 -24.03 1.40 4.28
C TYR A 182 -24.36 2.80 4.79
N ASN A 183 -24.13 3.84 3.98
CA ASN A 183 -24.35 5.24 4.38
C ASN A 183 -25.84 5.61 4.62
N GLN A 184 -26.76 4.62 4.56
CA GLN A 184 -28.19 4.74 4.86
C GLN A 184 -28.62 3.97 6.13
N ASP A 185 -27.85 2.96 6.58
CA ASP A 185 -28.22 2.07 7.70
C ASP A 185 -27.54 2.42 9.03
N GLY A 186 -26.76 3.51 9.07
CA GLY A 186 -26.07 4.02 10.25
C GLY A 186 -24.54 3.84 10.24
N PRO A 187 -23.82 4.38 11.24
CA PRO A 187 -22.36 4.27 11.32
C PRO A 187 -21.88 2.81 11.38
N VAL A 188 -20.85 2.44 10.61
CA VAL A 188 -20.31 1.05 10.60
C VAL A 188 -19.95 0.54 12.01
N LEU A 189 -19.56 1.44 12.91
CA LEU A 189 -19.24 1.09 14.29
C LEU A 189 -20.46 0.60 15.07
N SER A 190 -21.67 1.12 14.79
CA SER A 190 -22.91 0.62 15.39
C SER A 190 -23.32 -0.73 14.81
N LEU A 191 -22.99 -1.01 13.55
CA LEU A 191 -23.20 -2.31 12.93
C LEU A 191 -22.26 -3.39 13.49
N LEU A 192 -21.04 -3.01 13.87
CA LEU A 192 -20.11 -3.87 14.60
C LEU A 192 -20.60 -4.12 16.04
N SER A 193 -20.99 -3.06 16.76
CA SER A 193 -21.42 -3.18 18.16
C SER A 193 -22.76 -3.92 18.30
N SER A 194 -23.61 -3.88 17.29
CA SER A 194 -24.88 -4.63 17.25
C SER A 194 -24.73 -6.09 16.81
N GLY A 195 -23.51 -6.57 16.52
CA GLY A 195 -23.25 -7.94 16.10
C GLY A 195 -23.71 -8.27 14.66
N ARG A 196 -24.24 -7.29 13.91
CA ARG A 196 -24.63 -7.44 12.50
C ARG A 196 -23.44 -7.66 11.57
N ILE A 197 -22.26 -7.17 11.95
CA ILE A 197 -20.99 -7.47 11.30
C ILE A 197 -20.10 -8.15 12.33
N ARG A 198 -19.69 -9.40 12.06
CA ARG A 198 -18.76 -10.10 12.94
C ARG A 198 -17.33 -9.75 12.57
N MET A 199 -16.44 -9.70 13.56
CA MET A 199 -15.02 -9.39 13.34
C MET A 199 -14.34 -10.33 12.32
N PRO A 200 -14.52 -11.67 12.36
CA PRO A 200 -13.89 -12.55 11.38
C PRO A 200 -14.33 -12.28 9.93
N ASP A 201 -15.57 -11.83 9.72
CA ASP A 201 -16.09 -11.53 8.38
C ASP A 201 -15.34 -10.34 7.74
N LEU A 202 -14.62 -9.53 8.53
CA LEU A 202 -13.82 -8.41 8.03
C LEU A 202 -12.57 -8.87 7.26
N TRP A 203 -12.08 -10.09 7.50
CA TRP A 203 -10.97 -10.68 6.74
C TRP A 203 -11.41 -11.31 5.42
N THR A 204 -12.70 -11.26 5.08
CA THR A 204 -13.19 -11.81 3.80
C THR A 204 -12.45 -11.19 2.61
N GLY A 205 -11.90 -12.05 1.75
CA GLY A 205 -11.13 -11.62 0.58
C GLY A 205 -9.65 -11.34 0.85
N TRP A 206 -9.12 -11.69 2.04
CA TRP A 206 -7.69 -11.57 2.36
C TRP A 206 -6.79 -12.29 1.34
N THR A 207 -7.19 -13.46 0.82
CA THR A 207 -6.44 -14.21 -0.19
C THR A 207 -6.26 -13.43 -1.49
N TRP A 208 -7.30 -12.72 -1.95
CA TRP A 208 -7.22 -11.88 -3.14
C TRP A 208 -6.39 -10.63 -2.90
N THR A 209 -6.48 -10.05 -1.71
CA THR A 209 -5.60 -8.96 -1.29
C THR A 209 -4.14 -9.43 -1.33
N MET A 210 -3.86 -10.64 -0.87
CA MET A 210 -2.53 -11.24 -0.89
C MET A 210 -1.99 -11.54 -2.29
N ALA A 211 -2.82 -12.16 -3.13
CA ALA A 211 -2.48 -12.47 -4.52
C ALA A 211 -2.06 -11.23 -5.30
N ARG A 212 -2.60 -10.05 -4.95
CA ARG A 212 -2.23 -8.76 -5.54
C ARG A 212 -1.05 -8.10 -4.83
N ASN A 213 -1.04 -8.07 -3.50
CA ASN A 213 -0.08 -7.30 -2.72
C ASN A 213 1.33 -7.89 -2.72
N VAL A 214 1.48 -9.22 -2.66
CA VAL A 214 2.82 -9.85 -2.67
C VAL A 214 3.54 -9.60 -3.99
N PRO A 215 2.96 -9.94 -5.16
CA PRO A 215 3.62 -9.67 -6.44
C PRO A 215 3.78 -8.17 -6.70
N GLY A 216 2.77 -7.37 -6.34
CA GLY A 216 2.80 -5.93 -6.49
C GLY A 216 3.90 -5.27 -5.68
N SER A 217 4.11 -5.67 -4.43
CA SER A 217 5.14 -5.11 -3.56
C SER A 217 6.54 -5.64 -3.90
N PHE A 218 6.65 -6.90 -4.33
CA PHE A 218 7.91 -7.41 -4.90
C PHE A 218 8.37 -6.55 -6.08
N ALA A 219 7.47 -6.31 -7.04
CA ALA A 219 7.76 -5.50 -8.22
C ALA A 219 8.00 -4.02 -7.88
N LEU A 220 7.34 -3.50 -6.85
CA LEU A 220 7.51 -2.12 -6.38
C LEU A 220 8.95 -1.85 -5.91
N PHE A 221 9.40 -2.60 -4.91
CA PHE A 221 10.72 -2.39 -4.31
C PHE A 221 11.85 -2.94 -5.20
N GLY A 222 11.60 -4.04 -5.92
CA GLY A 222 12.55 -4.54 -6.92
C GLY A 222 12.76 -3.56 -8.06
N GLY A 223 11.67 -3.03 -8.63
CA GLY A 223 11.75 -2.02 -9.69
C GLY A 223 12.45 -0.75 -9.21
N GLN A 224 12.17 -0.29 -7.99
CA GLN A 224 12.85 0.87 -7.41
C GLN A 224 14.37 0.68 -7.34
N GLU A 225 14.86 -0.48 -6.89
CA GLU A 225 16.30 -0.76 -6.88
C GLU A 225 16.89 -0.94 -8.29
N VAL A 226 16.13 -1.52 -9.22
CA VAL A 226 16.54 -1.57 -10.63
C VAL A 226 16.77 -0.16 -11.18
N ALA A 227 15.89 0.79 -10.86
CA ALA A 227 16.09 2.17 -11.27
C ALA A 227 17.33 2.79 -10.62
N ARG A 228 17.55 2.57 -9.32
CA ARG A 228 18.72 3.11 -8.61
C ARG A 228 20.04 2.62 -9.21
N HIS A 229 20.21 1.32 -9.38
CA HIS A 229 21.47 0.74 -9.84
C HIS A 229 21.73 0.89 -11.34
N TRP A 230 20.70 0.78 -12.19
CA TRP A 230 20.89 0.79 -13.65
C TRP A 230 20.61 2.14 -14.31
N LEU A 231 19.66 2.93 -13.81
CA LEU A 231 19.32 4.24 -14.40
C LEU A 231 20.16 5.38 -13.79
N PHE A 232 20.38 5.37 -12.47
CA PHE A 232 21.02 6.50 -11.79
C PHE A 232 22.48 6.28 -11.41
N LYS A 233 22.97 5.03 -11.41
CA LYS A 233 24.40 4.63 -11.25
C LYS A 233 25.15 5.31 -10.07
N GLN A 234 24.46 5.82 -9.05
CA GLN A 234 25.06 6.54 -7.91
C GLN A 234 24.36 6.17 -6.59
N HIS A 235 25.14 6.18 -5.50
CA HIS A 235 24.68 5.92 -4.14
C HIS A 235 23.94 7.13 -3.53
N ASP A 236 24.43 8.35 -3.77
CA ASP A 236 23.80 9.61 -3.35
C ASP A 236 22.87 10.13 -4.44
N THR A 237 21.64 9.64 -4.39
CA THR A 237 20.62 10.09 -5.33
C THR A 237 20.03 11.42 -4.89
N SER A 238 19.93 12.39 -5.82
CA SER A 238 19.15 13.60 -5.58
C SER A 238 17.69 13.26 -5.30
N VAL A 239 16.94 14.17 -4.67
CA VAL A 239 15.49 14.00 -4.41
C VAL A 239 14.73 13.62 -5.70
N VAL A 240 15.17 14.18 -6.84
CA VAL A 240 14.61 13.88 -8.17
C VAL A 240 14.87 12.43 -8.59
N GLN A 241 16.09 11.91 -8.37
CA GLN A 241 16.42 10.52 -8.70
C GLN A 241 15.70 9.53 -7.77
N HIS A 242 15.55 9.85 -6.48
CA HIS A 242 14.71 9.06 -5.58
C HIS A 242 13.25 9.00 -6.04
N PHE A 243 12.70 10.16 -6.43
CA PHE A 243 11.35 10.24 -6.95
C PHE A 243 11.19 9.44 -8.24
N ALA A 244 12.14 9.56 -9.18
CA ALA A 244 12.12 8.83 -10.43
C ALA A 244 12.27 7.31 -10.24
N ALA A 245 13.13 6.86 -9.31
CA ALA A 245 13.23 5.45 -8.94
C ALA A 245 11.92 4.93 -8.33
N SER A 246 11.29 5.72 -7.46
CA SER A 246 9.99 5.39 -6.86
C SER A 246 8.87 5.31 -7.90
N MET A 247 8.87 6.20 -8.90
CA MET A 247 7.92 6.14 -10.03
C MET A 247 8.11 4.89 -10.88
N PHE A 248 9.36 4.50 -11.14
CA PHE A 248 9.66 3.29 -11.89
C PHE A 248 9.19 2.04 -11.12
N GLY A 249 9.51 1.94 -9.83
CA GLY A 249 8.98 0.89 -8.96
C GLY A 249 7.44 0.86 -8.95
N ALA A 250 6.79 2.00 -8.80
CA ALA A 250 5.34 2.12 -8.86
C ALA A 250 4.76 1.60 -10.18
N THR A 251 5.42 1.90 -11.29
CA THR A 251 5.04 1.38 -12.61
C THR A 251 5.15 -0.14 -12.68
N CYS A 252 6.26 -0.71 -12.25
CA CYS A 252 6.45 -2.16 -12.17
C CYS A 252 5.35 -2.82 -11.32
N SER A 253 5.05 -2.22 -10.15
CA SER A 253 3.99 -2.67 -9.26
C SER A 253 2.61 -2.70 -9.94
N ILE A 254 2.26 -1.61 -10.65
CA ILE A 254 0.98 -1.51 -11.35
C ILE A 254 0.89 -2.58 -12.44
N LEU A 255 1.95 -2.80 -13.22
CA LEU A 255 1.96 -3.80 -14.29
C LEU A 255 1.76 -5.22 -13.75
N VAL A 256 2.42 -5.55 -12.64
CA VAL A 256 2.32 -6.88 -12.00
C VAL A 256 0.99 -7.05 -11.27
N ALA A 257 0.45 -6.00 -10.65
CA ALA A 257 -0.82 -6.06 -9.92
C ALA A 257 -2.06 -6.00 -10.83
N SER A 258 -1.94 -5.44 -12.04
CA SER A 258 -3.09 -5.18 -12.92
C SER A 258 -3.88 -6.43 -13.34
N PRO A 259 -3.25 -7.57 -13.68
CA PRO A 259 -3.98 -8.80 -13.97
C PRO A 259 -4.91 -9.22 -12.83
N PHE A 260 -4.44 -9.13 -11.58
CA PHE A 260 -5.24 -9.45 -10.39
C PHE A 260 -6.40 -8.49 -10.19
N ASP A 261 -6.16 -7.20 -10.43
CA ASP A 261 -7.21 -6.18 -10.34
C ASP A 261 -8.31 -6.41 -11.39
N VAL A 262 -7.94 -6.77 -12.63
CA VAL A 262 -8.90 -7.05 -13.71
C VAL A 262 -9.72 -8.32 -13.44
N ILE A 263 -9.07 -9.39 -12.97
CA ILE A 263 -9.77 -10.61 -12.58
C ILE A 263 -10.78 -10.31 -11.46
N LYS A 264 -10.35 -9.56 -10.44
CA LYS A 264 -11.21 -9.19 -9.30
C LYS A 264 -12.43 -8.38 -9.74
N THR A 265 -12.27 -7.39 -10.62
CA THR A 265 -13.41 -6.59 -11.07
C THR A 265 -14.38 -7.40 -11.93
N ARG A 266 -13.90 -8.35 -12.74
CA ARG A 266 -14.76 -9.25 -13.52
C ARG A 266 -15.54 -10.21 -12.64
N VAL A 267 -14.88 -10.84 -11.66
CA VAL A 267 -15.55 -11.72 -10.68
C VAL A 267 -16.64 -10.98 -9.89
N GLN A 268 -16.39 -9.72 -9.53
CA GLN A 268 -17.37 -8.89 -8.80
C GLN A 268 -18.48 -8.29 -9.68
N GLY A 269 -18.30 -8.30 -11.01
CA GLY A 269 -19.27 -7.77 -11.97
C GLY A 269 -20.27 -8.81 -12.50
N GLU A 270 -20.05 -10.10 -12.26
CA GLU A 270 -21.01 -11.15 -12.63
C GLU A 270 -22.24 -11.14 -11.70
N HIS A 271 -23.43 -11.45 -12.24
CA HIS A 271 -24.68 -11.42 -11.50
C HIS A 271 -24.64 -12.38 -10.29
N PHE A 272 -25.15 -11.91 -9.14
CA PHE A 272 -25.26 -12.68 -7.91
C PHE A 272 -25.92 -14.05 -8.18
N GLY A 273 -25.18 -15.13 -7.97
CA GLY A 273 -25.65 -16.51 -8.16
C GLY A 273 -24.82 -17.38 -9.12
N GLN A 274 -23.93 -16.78 -9.92
CA GLN A 274 -23.02 -17.51 -10.83
C GLN A 274 -21.54 -17.20 -10.55
N SER A 275 -21.11 -17.17 -9.29
CA SER A 275 -19.72 -16.81 -8.96
C SER A 275 -18.74 -17.85 -9.52
N LYS A 276 -18.13 -17.55 -10.67
CA LYS A 276 -17.08 -18.36 -11.26
C LYS A 276 -15.78 -18.20 -10.46
N SER A 277 -14.99 -19.27 -10.40
CA SER A 277 -13.63 -19.18 -9.87
C SER A 277 -12.80 -18.17 -10.67
N GLY A 278 -12.00 -17.34 -10.00
CA GLY A 278 -11.20 -16.31 -10.66
C GLY A 278 -10.21 -16.86 -11.70
N PHE A 279 -9.78 -18.13 -11.57
CA PHE A 279 -8.98 -18.81 -12.59
C PHE A 279 -9.78 -19.07 -13.88
N VAL A 280 -11.06 -19.41 -13.76
CA VAL A 280 -11.96 -19.61 -14.91
C VAL A 280 -12.15 -18.28 -15.61
N VAL A 281 -12.41 -17.21 -14.86
CA VAL A 281 -12.52 -15.84 -15.41
C VAL A 281 -11.23 -15.41 -16.11
N ALA A 282 -10.06 -15.68 -15.52
CA ALA A 282 -8.78 -15.36 -16.16
C ALA A 282 -8.57 -16.12 -17.47
N ARG A 283 -8.89 -17.42 -17.49
CA ARG A 283 -8.77 -18.27 -18.69
C ARG A 283 -9.73 -17.83 -19.79
N GLU A 284 -10.99 -17.56 -19.44
CA GLU A 284 -12.00 -17.05 -20.38
C GLU A 284 -11.59 -15.68 -20.94
N LEU A 285 -11.08 -14.79 -20.08
CA LEU A 285 -10.63 -13.46 -20.50
C LEU A 285 -9.48 -13.53 -21.50
N VAL A 286 -8.46 -14.36 -21.23
CA VAL A 286 -7.33 -14.54 -22.16
C VAL A 286 -7.78 -15.20 -23.46
N ARG A 287 -8.67 -16.20 -23.39
CA ARG A 287 -9.17 -16.91 -24.58
C ARG A 287 -10.04 -16.01 -25.47
N ASN A 288 -10.88 -15.16 -24.88
CA ASN A 288 -11.89 -14.40 -25.61
C ASN A 288 -11.42 -12.98 -25.99
N GLU A 289 -10.62 -12.33 -25.13
CA GLU A 289 -10.18 -10.93 -25.32
C GLU A 289 -8.66 -10.78 -25.50
N GLY A 290 -7.90 -11.87 -25.38
CA GLY A 290 -6.44 -11.89 -25.52
C GLY A 290 -5.68 -11.50 -24.24
N PHE A 291 -4.35 -11.67 -24.26
CA PHE A 291 -3.49 -11.43 -23.10
C PHE A 291 -3.49 -9.97 -22.62
N LEU A 292 -3.56 -9.00 -23.55
CA LEU A 292 -3.59 -7.58 -23.24
C LEU A 292 -4.88 -7.15 -22.49
N ALA A 293 -5.92 -7.98 -22.49
CA ALA A 293 -7.13 -7.72 -21.71
C ALA A 293 -6.84 -7.65 -20.20
N LEU A 294 -5.83 -8.37 -19.72
CA LEU A 294 -5.37 -8.34 -18.31
C LEU A 294 -4.73 -6.99 -17.92
N LEU A 295 -4.34 -6.18 -18.91
CA LEU A 295 -3.74 -4.86 -18.71
C LEU A 295 -4.72 -3.71 -19.00
N LYS A 296 -6.01 -4.02 -19.26
CA LYS A 296 -7.04 -2.99 -19.44
C LYS A 296 -7.15 -2.12 -18.17
N GLY A 297 -7.02 -0.81 -18.36
CA GLY A 297 -7.05 0.16 -17.26
C GLY A 297 -5.68 0.48 -16.64
N VAL A 298 -4.57 -0.05 -17.16
CA VAL A 298 -3.21 0.31 -16.72
C VAL A 298 -2.91 1.80 -16.97
N THR A 299 -3.24 2.33 -18.15
CA THR A 299 -2.96 3.74 -18.51
C THR A 299 -3.51 4.75 -17.49
N PRO A 300 -4.82 4.75 -17.14
CA PRO A 300 -5.33 5.66 -16.13
C PRO A 300 -4.73 5.40 -14.73
N LYS A 301 -4.39 4.14 -14.40
CA LYS A 301 -3.70 3.82 -13.15
C LYS A 301 -2.31 4.43 -13.09
N MET A 302 -1.52 4.36 -14.16
CA MET A 302 -0.16 4.92 -14.19
C MET A 302 -0.18 6.44 -14.03
N LEU A 303 -1.13 7.13 -14.67
CA LEU A 303 -1.25 8.58 -14.59
C LEU A 303 -1.59 9.10 -13.19
N VAL A 304 -2.33 8.33 -12.39
CA VAL A 304 -2.80 8.76 -11.07
C VAL A 304 -2.00 8.14 -9.92
N ILE A 305 -1.74 6.84 -9.99
CA ILE A 305 -1.13 6.07 -8.90
C ILE A 305 0.39 6.23 -8.89
N GLY A 306 1.03 6.33 -10.06
CA GLY A 306 2.48 6.49 -10.18
C GLY A 306 3.00 7.72 -9.44
N PRO A 307 2.55 8.94 -9.80
CA PRO A 307 2.96 10.18 -9.12
C PRO A 307 2.65 10.18 -7.63
N LYS A 308 1.49 9.61 -7.24
CA LYS A 308 1.07 9.52 -5.85
C LYS A 308 1.99 8.64 -5.00
N LEU A 309 2.34 7.45 -5.50
CA LEU A 309 3.26 6.54 -4.81
C LEU A 309 4.65 7.16 -4.68
N ALA A 310 5.14 7.80 -5.74
CA ALA A 310 6.44 8.45 -5.73
C ALA A 310 6.48 9.64 -4.74
N TYR A 311 5.39 10.41 -4.65
CA TYR A 311 5.25 11.48 -3.66
C TYR A 311 5.30 10.93 -2.23
N GLY A 312 4.49 9.90 -1.94
CA GLY A 312 4.44 9.26 -0.62
C GLY A 312 5.78 8.68 -0.19
N MET A 313 6.45 7.94 -1.07
CA MET A 313 7.77 7.34 -0.79
C MET A 313 8.86 8.40 -0.61
N GLY A 314 8.93 9.38 -1.50
CA GLY A 314 9.92 10.45 -1.41
C GLY A 314 9.76 11.25 -0.13
N LEU A 315 8.53 11.57 0.24
CA LEU A 315 8.25 12.29 1.49
C LEU A 315 8.55 11.45 2.73
N ALA A 316 8.23 10.14 2.72
CA ALA A 316 8.55 9.24 3.82
C ALA A 316 10.06 9.19 4.08
N GLN A 317 10.85 9.01 3.02
CA GLN A 317 12.32 8.97 3.11
C GLN A 317 12.89 10.30 3.64
N LEU A 318 12.40 11.44 3.14
CA LEU A 318 12.84 12.77 3.59
C LEU A 318 12.50 13.02 5.07
N LEU A 319 11.28 12.68 5.50
CA LEU A 319 10.84 12.88 6.88
C LEU A 319 11.58 11.96 7.83
N SER A 320 11.76 10.69 7.48
CA SER A 320 12.55 9.75 8.27
C SER A 320 14.00 10.19 8.38
N ALA A 321 14.64 10.66 7.30
CA ALA A 321 15.99 11.18 7.33
C ALA A 321 16.13 12.41 8.26
N LYS A 322 15.16 13.34 8.23
CA LYS A 322 15.14 14.49 9.15
C LYS A 322 14.95 14.09 10.61
N LEU A 323 14.16 13.06 10.89
CA LEU A 323 13.95 12.54 12.25
C LEU A 323 15.21 11.84 12.78
N LEU A 324 15.92 11.11 11.92
CA LEU A 324 17.20 10.47 12.25
C LEU A 324 18.31 11.51 12.49
N GLY A 325 18.43 12.53 11.64
CA GLY A 325 19.43 13.59 11.79
C GLY A 325 19.25 14.49 13.03
N ARG A 326 18.07 14.46 13.67
CA ARG A 326 17.82 15.18 14.94
C ARG A 326 18.38 14.48 16.17
N GLU A 327 18.71 13.19 16.07
CA GLU A 327 19.28 12.42 17.19
C GLU A 327 20.80 12.58 17.25
N GLY A 328 21.50 12.61 16.10
CA GLY A 328 22.96 12.85 16.05
C GLY A 328 23.40 14.27 16.43
N ASN A 329 22.46 15.15 16.78
CA ASN A 329 22.69 16.54 17.17
C ASN A 329 22.25 16.82 18.64
N ARG A 330 21.96 15.77 19.42
CA ARG A 330 21.64 15.80 20.85
C ARG A 330 22.73 15.08 21.64
#